data_AF-A0A7V1Q1M7-F1
#
_entry.id   AF-A0A7V1Q1M7-F1
#
_cell.length_a   1.000
_cell.length_b   1.000
_cell.length_c   1.000
_cell.angle_alpha   90.00
_cell.angle_beta   90.00
_cell.angle_gamma   90.00
#
_symmetry.space_group_name_H-M   'P 1'
#
loop_
_entity.id
_entity.type
_entity.pdbx_description
1 polymer ?
#
loop_
_entity_poly.entity_id
_entity_poly.type
_entity_poly.pdbx_seq_one_letter_code
_entity_poly.pdbx_strand_id
1 'polypeptide(L)'
;MRRSLTTFCICLGLMGPSAMAQMGHENHGEHGEHAGEPVNTMCPIGQESVEADAGTIEYKGKTIGFCCPGCSEEFAEWDEAKKDEFVALAVAHREPGTEHNKMGKDSGADVAGGQAAAPYLLTTCPISGETFGAMGDPFVKVYEGREVRFCCDGCAPDFEKNLDMSLAKMDEQIIKNQLPMYPLTMCVVSGEEFEGSEDMGEPINFVYGNRLVRFCCKMCRSDFKDDPAAYLAKLDEAVIAQQSEDYPLKTCPISGNEIKGEAKEISKVYGNRLVKFCCAGCVEDFEEDPTATMMKLDAAWMAAGHPEFARGFNAEGGMDMDMGG
;
A
#
# COMPACT_ATOMS: atom_id res chain seq x y z
N MET A 1 -20.46 48.34 -45.23
CA MET A 1 -21.63 48.32 -46.15
C MET A 1 -22.58 47.18 -45.75
N ARG A 2 -23.85 47.27 -46.14
CA ARG A 2 -25.02 46.37 -45.88
C ARG A 2 -24.69 44.86 -45.94
N ARG A 3 -25.17 43.96 -45.05
CA ARG A 3 -26.55 43.49 -44.66
C ARG A 3 -27.26 42.57 -45.69
N SER A 4 -27.47 41.30 -45.30
CA SER A 4 -28.64 40.38 -45.49
C SER A 4 -28.17 38.95 -45.12
N LEU A 5 -28.79 38.08 -44.30
CA LEU A 5 -30.18 37.70 -43.92
C LEU A 5 -31.01 36.97 -44.99
N THR A 6 -31.85 36.02 -44.49
CA THR A 6 -32.93 35.20 -45.10
C THR A 6 -32.56 33.69 -45.08
N THR A 7 -33.07 32.75 -44.27
CA THR A 7 -34.39 32.43 -43.65
C THR A 7 -35.00 31.16 -44.28
N PHE A 8 -35.05 30.09 -43.47
CA PHE A 8 -36.12 29.08 -43.31
C PHE A 8 -36.87 28.51 -44.55
N CYS A 9 -36.96 27.17 -44.63
CA CYS A 9 -38.02 26.47 -45.35
C CYS A 9 -38.59 25.32 -44.51
N ILE A 10 -39.89 25.39 -44.25
CA ILE A 10 -40.70 24.34 -43.62
C ILE A 10 -41.32 23.52 -44.74
N CYS A 11 -41.32 22.19 -44.62
CA CYS A 11 -42.25 21.32 -45.34
C CYS A 11 -42.88 20.33 -44.37
N LEU A 12 -44.17 20.52 -44.11
CA LEU A 12 -45.02 19.66 -43.30
C LEU A 12 -45.91 18.86 -44.26
N GLY A 13 -45.95 17.53 -44.12
CA GLY A 13 -46.74 16.66 -45.01
C GLY A 13 -47.21 15.39 -44.29
N LEU A 14 -48.49 15.37 -43.91
CA LEU A 14 -49.19 14.22 -43.32
C LEU A 14 -49.83 13.36 -44.41
N MET A 15 -49.81 12.03 -44.25
CA MET A 15 -50.91 11.07 -44.51
C MET A 15 -50.40 9.61 -44.39
N GLY A 16 -51.07 8.79 -43.59
CA GLY A 16 -50.96 7.31 -43.61
C GLY A 16 -52.22 6.69 -44.25
N PRO A 17 -52.64 5.45 -43.92
CA PRO A 17 -51.93 4.37 -43.24
C PRO A 17 -51.98 3.04 -44.06
N SER A 18 -51.23 2.01 -43.66
CA SER A 18 -51.54 0.61 -44.00
C SER A 18 -50.87 -0.36 -43.02
N ALA A 19 -51.68 -1.15 -42.33
CA ALA A 19 -51.20 -2.27 -41.52
C ALA A 19 -51.36 -3.57 -42.32
N MET A 20 -50.29 -4.36 -42.40
CA MET A 20 -50.39 -5.82 -42.56
C MET A 20 -49.32 -6.48 -41.69
N ALA A 21 -49.63 -7.68 -41.21
CA ALA A 21 -48.95 -8.30 -40.08
C ALA A 21 -48.20 -9.57 -40.50
N GLN A 22 -47.16 -9.91 -39.72
CA GLN A 22 -46.43 -11.19 -39.71
C GLN A 22 -45.62 -11.43 -41.02
N MET A 23 -44.52 -12.18 -41.05
CA MET A 23 -43.96 -13.18 -40.14
C MET A 23 -42.45 -12.93 -39.99
N GLY A 24 -41.85 -13.27 -38.85
CA GLY A 24 -40.49 -12.81 -38.50
C GLY A 24 -39.35 -13.68 -39.02
N HIS A 25 -38.13 -13.15 -38.91
CA HIS A 25 -36.99 -13.87 -38.35
C HIS A 25 -36.02 -12.86 -37.70
N GLU A 26 -35.45 -13.26 -36.56
CA GLU A 26 -34.32 -12.64 -35.83
C GLU A 26 -34.23 -11.11 -35.75
N ASN A 27 -34.92 -10.56 -34.74
CA ASN A 27 -34.64 -9.23 -34.21
C ASN A 27 -33.29 -9.24 -33.46
N HIS A 28 -32.25 -8.63 -34.03
CA HIS A 28 -31.10 -8.16 -33.24
C HIS A 28 -31.56 -6.99 -32.37
N GLY A 29 -32.03 -7.29 -31.17
CA GLY A 29 -32.34 -6.30 -30.16
C GLY A 29 -31.06 -5.72 -29.57
N GLU A 30 -30.71 -4.51 -30.02
CA GLU A 30 -30.09 -3.53 -29.12
C GLU A 30 -31.07 -3.13 -28.00
N HIS A 31 -30.54 -2.44 -26.98
CA HIS A 31 -31.14 -2.10 -25.68
C HIS A 31 -31.10 -3.24 -24.63
N GLY A 32 -30.75 -3.01 -23.35
CA GLY A 32 -30.31 -1.79 -22.67
C GLY A 32 -28.84 -1.90 -22.21
N GLU A 33 -28.09 -0.80 -22.23
CA GLU A 33 -27.95 0.15 -21.11
C GLU A 33 -26.78 -0.23 -20.20
N HIS A 34 -25.93 0.74 -19.89
CA HIS A 34 -24.66 0.52 -19.18
C HIS A 34 -24.89 -0.17 -17.83
N ALA A 35 -24.64 -1.48 -17.78
CA ALA A 35 -24.31 -2.15 -16.53
C ALA A 35 -23.13 -1.40 -15.90
N GLY A 36 -23.19 -1.16 -14.60
CA GLY A 36 -22.05 -0.64 -13.87
C GLY A 36 -20.87 -1.60 -14.02
N GLU A 37 -19.66 -1.08 -13.91
CA GLU A 37 -18.50 -1.96 -13.74
C GLU A 37 -18.73 -2.82 -12.49
N PRO A 38 -18.58 -4.16 -12.58
CA PRO A 38 -18.91 -5.04 -11.47
C PRO A 38 -18.05 -4.68 -10.25
N VAL A 39 -18.65 -4.60 -9.07
CA VAL A 39 -17.90 -4.25 -7.85
C VAL A 39 -16.98 -5.36 -7.36
N ASN A 40 -17.14 -6.56 -7.91
CA ASN A 40 -16.30 -7.71 -7.65
C ASN A 40 -15.34 -8.00 -8.80
N THR A 41 -14.13 -8.43 -8.43
CA THR A 41 -13.09 -8.95 -9.32
C THR A 41 -13.11 -10.48 -9.37
N MET A 42 -13.59 -11.12 -8.30
CA MET A 42 -13.70 -12.57 -8.18
C MET A 42 -15.17 -13.00 -8.23
N CYS A 43 -15.45 -14.15 -8.85
CA CYS A 43 -16.80 -14.70 -8.91
C CYS A 43 -17.22 -15.24 -7.53
N PRO A 44 -18.41 -14.87 -7.00
CA PRO A 44 -18.89 -15.40 -5.71
C PRO A 44 -19.06 -16.92 -5.71
N ILE A 45 -19.32 -17.52 -6.88
CA ILE A 45 -19.53 -18.97 -7.03
C ILE A 45 -18.21 -19.70 -7.26
N GLY A 46 -17.50 -19.33 -8.34
CA GLY A 46 -16.31 -20.06 -8.80
C GLY A 46 -14.99 -19.67 -8.12
N GLN A 47 -14.92 -18.49 -7.46
CA GLN A 47 -13.68 -17.91 -6.93
C GLN A 47 -12.57 -17.70 -8.00
N GLU A 48 -12.95 -17.65 -9.27
CA GLU A 48 -12.12 -17.28 -10.42
C GLU A 48 -12.39 -15.81 -10.83
N SER A 49 -11.60 -15.25 -11.75
CA SER A 49 -11.82 -13.88 -12.27
C SER A 49 -13.21 -13.72 -12.90
N VAL A 50 -13.80 -12.54 -12.71
CA VAL A 50 -15.01 -12.14 -13.44
C VAL A 50 -14.69 -11.98 -14.93
N GLU A 51 -15.52 -12.58 -15.78
CA GLU A 51 -15.39 -12.52 -17.23
C GLU A 51 -16.54 -11.69 -17.82
N ALA A 52 -16.23 -10.73 -18.70
CA ALA A 52 -17.23 -9.79 -19.23
C ALA A 52 -18.37 -10.49 -19.99
N ASP A 53 -18.09 -11.62 -20.62
CA ASP A 53 -19.06 -12.41 -21.41
C ASP A 53 -19.87 -13.41 -20.57
N ALA A 54 -19.57 -13.57 -19.28
CA ALA A 54 -20.28 -14.51 -18.37
C ALA A 54 -21.57 -13.93 -17.77
N GLY A 55 -21.78 -12.61 -17.90
CA GLY A 55 -22.96 -11.89 -17.43
C GLY A 55 -22.84 -11.29 -16.04
N THR A 56 -23.83 -10.46 -15.68
CA THR A 56 -23.89 -9.72 -14.41
C THR A 56 -25.31 -9.74 -13.81
N ILE A 57 -25.45 -9.42 -12.52
CA ILE A 57 -26.73 -9.20 -11.85
C ILE A 57 -26.67 -7.94 -10.97
N GLU A 58 -27.79 -7.25 -10.82
CA GLU A 58 -27.93 -6.13 -9.86
C GLU A 58 -28.38 -6.64 -8.48
N TYR A 59 -27.60 -6.32 -7.45
CA TYR A 59 -27.95 -6.59 -6.05
C TYR A 59 -27.74 -5.36 -5.17
N LYS A 60 -28.80 -4.90 -4.50
CA LYS A 60 -28.82 -3.69 -3.65
C LYS A 60 -28.17 -2.44 -4.30
N GLY A 61 -28.31 -2.31 -5.62
CA GLY A 61 -27.77 -1.20 -6.43
C GLY A 61 -26.27 -1.32 -6.74
N LYS A 62 -25.71 -2.53 -6.66
CA LYS A 62 -24.35 -2.90 -7.09
C LYS A 62 -24.44 -3.96 -8.18
N THR A 63 -23.69 -3.75 -9.25
CA THR A 63 -23.48 -4.75 -10.30
C THR A 63 -22.52 -5.82 -9.80
N ILE A 64 -22.92 -7.09 -9.87
CA ILE A 64 -22.12 -8.27 -9.51
C ILE A 64 -21.86 -9.09 -10.78
N GLY A 65 -20.59 -9.32 -11.11
CA GLY A 65 -20.16 -10.14 -12.24
C GLY A 65 -19.81 -11.58 -11.86
N PHE A 66 -19.65 -12.44 -12.88
CA PHE A 66 -19.40 -13.86 -12.69
C PHE A 66 -18.28 -14.37 -13.61
N CYS A 67 -17.72 -15.56 -13.33
CA CYS A 67 -16.75 -16.23 -14.21
C CYS A 67 -17.42 -17.16 -15.23
N CYS A 68 -18.68 -17.55 -15.01
CA CYS A 68 -19.37 -18.55 -15.83
C CYS A 68 -20.84 -18.18 -16.13
N PRO A 69 -21.36 -18.47 -17.34
CA PRO A 69 -22.80 -18.50 -17.59
C PRO A 69 -23.47 -19.54 -16.67
N GLY A 70 -24.46 -19.11 -15.88
CA GLY A 70 -25.15 -19.93 -14.86
C GLY A 70 -24.74 -19.61 -13.42
N CYS A 71 -23.54 -19.07 -13.19
CA CYS A 71 -23.09 -18.62 -11.87
C CYS A 71 -24.01 -17.53 -11.26
N SER A 72 -24.74 -16.78 -12.09
CA SER A 72 -25.75 -15.81 -11.65
C SER A 72 -27.01 -16.44 -11.04
N GLU A 73 -27.39 -17.65 -11.47
CA GLU A 73 -28.55 -18.38 -10.93
C GLU A 73 -28.23 -18.91 -9.52
N GLU A 74 -27.05 -19.52 -9.34
CA GLU A 74 -26.58 -19.98 -8.03
C GLU A 74 -26.42 -18.81 -7.04
N PHE A 75 -25.94 -17.64 -7.51
CA PHE A 75 -25.88 -16.45 -6.66
C PHE A 75 -27.28 -15.95 -6.29
N ALA A 76 -28.27 -16.06 -7.18
CA ALA A 76 -29.65 -15.71 -6.86
C ALA A 76 -30.26 -16.63 -5.77
N GLU A 77 -29.81 -17.88 -5.65
CA GLU A 77 -30.25 -18.82 -4.61
C GLU A 77 -29.61 -18.62 -3.23
N TRP A 78 -28.50 -17.87 -3.12
CA TRP A 78 -27.89 -17.56 -1.82
C TRP A 78 -28.85 -16.81 -0.88
N ASP A 79 -28.72 -17.03 0.44
CA ASP A 79 -29.42 -16.23 1.43
C ASP A 79 -28.94 -14.77 1.45
N GLU A 80 -29.77 -13.87 2.00
CA GLU A 80 -29.50 -12.43 1.99
C GLU A 80 -28.25 -12.06 2.80
N ALA A 81 -27.95 -12.77 3.89
CA ALA A 81 -26.78 -12.48 4.73
C ALA A 81 -25.49 -12.84 3.99
N LYS A 82 -25.44 -13.99 3.31
CA LYS A 82 -24.30 -14.40 2.49
C LYS A 82 -24.08 -13.48 1.28
N LYS A 83 -25.16 -13.00 0.66
CA LYS A 83 -25.08 -11.97 -0.41
C LYS A 83 -24.55 -10.64 0.14
N ASP A 84 -25.05 -10.19 1.29
CA ASP A 84 -24.61 -8.94 1.92
C ASP A 84 -23.14 -9.00 2.36
N GLU A 85 -22.70 -10.12 2.93
CA GLU A 85 -21.29 -10.36 3.27
C GLU A 85 -20.40 -10.31 2.02
N PHE A 86 -20.78 -11.04 0.96
CA PHE A 86 -20.03 -11.01 -0.30
C PHE A 86 -19.99 -9.60 -0.90
N VAL A 87 -21.11 -8.89 -0.99
CA VAL A 87 -21.14 -7.52 -1.56
C VAL A 87 -20.36 -6.54 -0.68
N ALA A 88 -20.35 -6.72 0.64
CA ALA A 88 -19.51 -5.92 1.54
C ALA A 88 -18.00 -6.20 1.36
N LEU A 89 -17.62 -7.44 1.06
CA LEU A 89 -16.23 -7.80 0.72
C LEU A 89 -15.83 -7.31 -0.68
N ALA A 90 -16.72 -7.43 -1.67
CA ALA A 90 -16.53 -6.95 -3.04
C ALA A 90 -16.30 -5.43 -3.08
N VAL A 91 -17.24 -4.67 -2.50
CA VAL A 91 -17.16 -3.20 -2.36
C VAL A 91 -15.94 -2.76 -1.53
N ALA A 92 -15.39 -3.63 -0.68
CA ALA A 92 -14.18 -3.38 0.08
C ALA A 92 -12.91 -4.04 -0.53
N HIS A 93 -12.98 -4.58 -1.75
CA HIS A 93 -11.91 -5.28 -2.46
C HIS A 93 -11.17 -6.36 -1.62
N ARG A 94 -11.91 -7.12 -0.79
CA ARG A 94 -11.40 -8.16 0.12
C ARG A 94 -12.02 -9.53 -0.15
N GLU A 95 -12.14 -9.87 -1.42
CA GLU A 95 -12.78 -11.10 -1.87
C GLU A 95 -11.82 -12.31 -1.75
N PRO A 96 -12.31 -13.48 -1.30
CA PRO A 96 -11.52 -14.72 -1.33
C PRO A 96 -11.04 -15.05 -2.76
N GLY A 97 -9.79 -15.48 -2.90
CA GLY A 97 -9.18 -15.83 -4.19
C GLY A 97 -8.42 -14.69 -4.90
N THR A 98 -8.48 -13.45 -4.41
CA THR A 98 -7.70 -12.31 -4.95
C THR A 98 -6.17 -12.49 -4.85
N GLU A 99 -5.70 -13.49 -4.09
CA GLU A 99 -4.28 -13.80 -3.84
C GLU A 99 -3.52 -14.44 -5.02
N HIS A 100 -4.21 -14.85 -6.10
CA HIS A 100 -3.58 -15.62 -7.19
C HIS A 100 -3.62 -14.98 -8.58
N ASN A 101 -4.37 -13.90 -8.80
CA ASN A 101 -4.51 -13.29 -10.14
C ASN A 101 -3.63 -12.03 -10.33
N LYS A 102 -2.34 -12.24 -10.60
CA LYS A 102 -1.43 -11.18 -11.10
C LYS A 102 -1.75 -10.83 -12.56
N MET A 103 -2.70 -9.91 -12.82
CA MET A 103 -2.58 -8.95 -13.93
C MET A 103 -3.51 -7.74 -13.83
N GLY A 104 -2.97 -6.61 -13.36
CA GLY A 104 -3.21 -5.32 -14.00
C GLY A 104 -4.48 -4.51 -13.68
N LYS A 105 -4.21 -3.36 -13.03
CA LYS A 105 -4.73 -1.99 -13.32
C LYS A 105 -5.91 -1.49 -12.46
N ASP A 106 -5.80 -0.20 -12.08
CA ASP A 106 -6.76 0.77 -11.51
C ASP A 106 -8.00 0.33 -10.69
N SER A 107 -8.53 1.04 -9.65
CA SER A 107 -8.13 2.09 -8.69
C SER A 107 -9.39 2.46 -7.85
N GLY A 108 -9.40 2.81 -6.56
CA GLY A 108 -8.37 3.00 -5.51
C GLY A 108 -8.95 3.87 -4.35
N ALA A 109 -8.27 3.96 -3.19
CA ALA A 109 -8.75 4.49 -1.88
C ALA A 109 -9.67 3.50 -1.10
N ASP A 110 -9.59 3.34 0.23
CA ASP A 110 -9.32 4.33 1.28
C ASP A 110 -8.21 3.94 2.31
N VAL A 111 -7.03 4.55 2.18
CA VAL A 111 -6.24 5.05 3.32
C VAL A 111 -5.73 6.43 2.90
N ALA A 112 -5.78 7.42 3.80
CA ALA A 112 -5.36 8.78 3.48
C ALA A 112 -3.82 8.84 3.29
N GLY A 113 -3.40 8.79 2.02
CA GLY A 113 -2.00 8.66 1.62
C GLY A 113 -1.77 7.33 0.90
N GLY A 114 -1.93 7.34 -0.42
CA GLY A 114 -1.68 6.15 -1.25
C GLY A 114 -0.20 5.77 -1.22
N GLN A 115 0.11 4.71 -0.46
CA GLN A 115 1.41 4.06 -0.41
C GLN A 115 1.20 2.55 -0.58
N ALA A 116 2.16 1.87 -1.20
CA ALA A 116 2.27 0.42 -1.09
C ALA A 116 2.40 0.02 0.39
N ALA A 117 2.13 -1.25 0.71
CA ALA A 117 2.30 -1.76 2.07
C ALA A 117 3.71 -1.43 2.57
N ALA A 118 3.82 -0.84 3.76
CA ALA A 118 5.05 -0.17 4.16
C ALA A 118 6.22 -1.17 4.20
N PRO A 119 7.34 -0.91 3.50
CA PRO A 119 8.34 -1.94 3.18
C PRO A 119 9.01 -2.51 4.43
N TYR A 120 9.41 -3.77 4.35
CA TYR A 120 10.10 -4.49 5.42
C TYR A 120 11.59 -4.20 5.39
N LEU A 121 12.09 -3.48 6.39
CA LEU A 121 13.47 -2.97 6.43
C LEU A 121 14.43 -3.75 7.34
N LEU A 122 13.97 -4.80 8.02
CA LEU A 122 14.87 -5.70 8.75
C LEU A 122 15.58 -6.63 7.75
N THR A 123 16.79 -7.08 8.09
CA THR A 123 17.56 -8.05 7.26
C THR A 123 17.23 -9.50 7.58
N THR A 124 16.37 -9.74 8.57
CA THR A 124 16.11 -11.04 9.19
C THR A 124 14.64 -11.43 9.12
N CYS A 125 14.37 -12.72 9.03
CA CYS A 125 13.03 -13.30 9.20
C CYS A 125 12.52 -13.04 10.63
N PRO A 126 11.30 -12.53 10.84
CA PRO A 126 10.80 -12.20 12.17
C PRO A 126 10.45 -13.45 13.01
N ILE A 127 10.49 -14.65 12.41
CA ILE A 127 10.22 -15.94 13.06
C ILE A 127 11.50 -16.71 13.36
N SER A 128 12.35 -16.96 12.35
CA SER A 128 13.58 -17.74 12.56
C SER A 128 14.77 -16.91 13.03
N GLY A 129 14.74 -15.58 12.83
CA GLY A 129 15.88 -14.69 13.05
C GLY A 129 16.96 -14.79 11.97
N GLU A 130 16.84 -15.70 11.00
CA GLU A 130 17.83 -15.91 9.94
C GLU A 130 17.86 -14.74 8.96
N THR A 131 19.04 -14.44 8.42
CA THR A 131 19.25 -13.41 7.41
C THR A 131 18.68 -13.83 6.04
N PHE A 132 18.08 -12.88 5.33
CA PHE A 132 17.56 -13.12 3.99
C PHE A 132 18.68 -13.40 2.97
N GLY A 133 18.35 -14.16 1.92
CA GLY A 133 19.29 -14.61 0.89
C GLY A 133 19.92 -15.98 1.18
N ALA A 134 19.91 -16.46 2.44
CA ALA A 134 20.40 -17.81 2.78
C ALA A 134 19.51 -18.95 2.23
N MET A 135 18.20 -18.69 2.08
CA MET A 135 17.20 -19.67 1.60
C MET A 135 16.57 -19.31 0.25
N GLY A 136 17.12 -18.32 -0.46
CA GLY A 136 16.55 -17.77 -1.69
C GLY A 136 15.77 -16.48 -1.46
N ASP A 137 14.83 -16.19 -2.37
CA ASP A 137 14.00 -14.98 -2.35
C ASP A 137 13.02 -15.02 -1.16
N PRO A 138 12.87 -13.93 -0.38
CA PRO A 138 11.97 -13.91 0.77
C PRO A 138 10.51 -14.15 0.37
N PHE A 139 9.81 -14.96 1.16
CA PHE A 139 8.35 -15.07 1.04
C PHE A 139 7.70 -13.84 1.67
N VAL A 140 6.89 -13.11 0.90
CA VAL A 140 6.32 -11.81 1.32
C VAL A 140 4.82 -11.93 1.55
N LYS A 141 4.33 -11.41 2.68
CA LYS A 141 2.89 -11.19 2.95
C LYS A 141 2.67 -9.77 3.49
N VAL A 142 1.43 -9.31 3.43
CA VAL A 142 1.00 -8.03 4.01
C VAL A 142 0.06 -8.29 5.18
N TYR A 143 0.35 -7.68 6.33
CA TYR A 143 -0.52 -7.70 7.52
C TYR A 143 -0.72 -6.26 7.99
N GLU A 144 -1.97 -5.83 8.21
CA GLU A 144 -2.28 -4.48 8.73
C GLU A 144 -1.65 -3.31 7.91
N GLY A 145 -1.51 -3.48 6.58
CA GLY A 145 -0.86 -2.49 5.71
C GLY A 145 0.68 -2.47 5.79
N ARG A 146 1.28 -3.45 6.47
CA ARG A 146 2.72 -3.61 6.66
C ARG A 146 3.21 -4.76 5.80
N GLU A 147 4.28 -4.57 5.05
CA GLU A 147 4.98 -5.69 4.42
C GLU A 147 5.70 -6.52 5.51
N VAL A 148 5.65 -7.84 5.41
CA VAL A 148 6.41 -8.77 6.26
C VAL A 148 7.08 -9.81 5.38
N ARG A 149 8.41 -9.92 5.52
CA ARG A 149 9.25 -10.85 4.75
C ARG A 149 9.69 -12.03 5.62
N PHE A 150 9.65 -13.22 5.06
CA PHE A 150 10.00 -14.49 5.70
C PHE A 150 11.12 -15.18 4.91
N CYS A 151 11.99 -15.94 5.58
CA CYS A 151 13.05 -16.69 4.88
C CYS A 151 12.51 -17.85 4.03
N CYS A 152 11.30 -18.36 4.35
CA CYS A 152 10.61 -19.40 3.61
C CYS A 152 9.08 -19.28 3.78
N ASP A 153 8.34 -20.02 2.95
CA ASP A 153 6.87 -20.14 3.02
C ASP A 153 6.39 -20.69 4.38
N GLY A 154 7.12 -21.67 4.95
CA GLY A 154 6.80 -22.30 6.24
C GLY A 154 6.82 -21.35 7.45
N CYS A 155 7.54 -20.23 7.38
CA CYS A 155 7.56 -19.24 8.46
C CYS A 155 6.28 -18.37 8.53
N ALA A 156 5.54 -18.21 7.43
CA ALA A 156 4.31 -17.41 7.45
C ALA A 156 3.18 -18.05 8.29
N PRO A 157 2.86 -19.35 8.14
CA PRO A 157 1.93 -20.04 9.04
C PRO A 157 2.34 -20.00 10.51
N ASP A 158 3.65 -20.01 10.81
CA ASP A 158 4.15 -19.88 12.19
C ASP A 158 3.94 -18.47 12.76
N PHE A 159 4.06 -17.43 11.93
CA PHE A 159 3.73 -16.05 12.28
C PHE A 159 2.23 -15.87 12.55
N GLU A 160 1.39 -16.46 11.71
CA GLU A 160 -0.08 -16.37 11.75
C GLU A 160 -0.71 -17.11 12.95
N LYS A 161 -0.04 -18.11 13.54
CA LYS A 161 -0.51 -18.84 14.75
C LYS A 161 -0.80 -17.93 15.95
N ASN A 162 -0.11 -16.80 16.06
CA ASN A 162 -0.40 -15.76 17.04
C ASN A 162 0.08 -14.41 16.48
N LEU A 163 -0.70 -13.89 15.53
CA LEU A 163 -0.37 -12.69 14.77
C LEU A 163 0.02 -11.50 15.68
N ASP A 164 -0.77 -11.21 16.72
CA ASP A 164 -0.51 -10.11 17.67
C ASP A 164 0.86 -10.24 18.35
N MET A 165 1.21 -11.44 18.85
CA MET A 165 2.49 -11.67 19.51
C MET A 165 3.66 -11.67 18.53
N SER A 166 3.45 -12.14 17.30
CA SER A 166 4.45 -12.13 16.23
C SER A 166 4.74 -10.70 15.76
N LEU A 167 3.70 -9.88 15.56
CA LEU A 167 3.81 -8.45 15.27
C LEU A 167 4.50 -7.70 16.41
N ALA A 168 4.17 -7.96 17.67
CA ALA A 168 4.83 -7.34 18.81
C ALA A 168 6.35 -7.64 18.87
N LYS A 169 6.77 -8.89 18.63
CA LYS A 169 8.19 -9.26 18.56
C LYS A 169 8.92 -8.68 17.36
N MET A 170 8.20 -8.47 16.25
CA MET A 170 8.72 -7.78 15.07
C MET A 170 8.87 -6.27 15.34
N ASP A 171 7.93 -5.68 16.08
CA ASP A 171 7.98 -4.29 16.54
C ASP A 171 9.17 -4.04 17.48
N GLU A 172 9.47 -4.96 18.40
CA GLU A 172 10.69 -4.90 19.24
C GLU A 172 11.97 -4.82 18.40
N GLN A 173 12.07 -5.60 17.33
CA GLN A 173 13.21 -5.57 16.39
C GLN A 173 13.27 -4.25 15.61
N ILE A 174 12.11 -3.75 15.14
CA ILE A 174 11.99 -2.45 14.46
C ILE A 174 12.36 -1.30 15.38
N ILE A 175 11.93 -1.32 16.64
CA ILE A 175 12.30 -0.35 17.67
C ILE A 175 13.82 -0.39 17.90
N LYS A 176 14.40 -1.56 18.16
CA LYS A 176 15.87 -1.69 18.35
C LYS A 176 16.63 -1.14 17.15
N ASN A 177 16.15 -1.39 15.93
CA ASN A 177 16.81 -0.94 14.71
C ASN A 177 16.69 0.57 14.48
N GLN A 178 15.51 1.17 14.69
CA GLN A 178 15.22 2.56 14.32
C GLN A 178 15.39 3.58 15.46
N LEU A 179 15.47 3.14 16.72
CA LEU A 179 15.62 4.03 17.87
C LEU A 179 16.94 4.84 17.86
N PRO A 180 18.12 4.27 17.48
CA PRO A 180 19.37 5.02 17.43
C PRO A 180 19.37 6.17 16.40
N MET A 181 18.56 6.05 15.35
CA MET A 181 18.45 7.01 14.24
C MET A 181 17.18 7.88 14.31
N TYR A 182 16.49 7.91 15.46
CA TYR A 182 15.24 8.67 15.58
C TYR A 182 15.54 10.18 15.64
N PRO A 183 14.94 11.01 14.76
CA PRO A 183 15.42 12.38 14.50
C PRO A 183 15.00 13.44 15.54
N LEU A 184 14.08 13.11 16.46
CA LEU A 184 13.51 14.06 17.41
C LEU A 184 13.81 13.69 18.86
N THR A 185 14.21 14.68 19.66
CA THR A 185 14.26 14.63 21.14
C THR A 185 12.92 14.97 21.80
N MET A 186 11.90 15.27 20.99
CA MET A 186 10.57 15.70 21.39
C MET A 186 9.46 14.85 20.75
N CYS A 187 8.30 14.84 21.40
CA CYS A 187 7.10 14.19 20.90
C CYS A 187 6.64 14.82 19.58
N VAL A 188 6.49 14.03 18.51
CA VAL A 188 6.04 14.53 17.19
C VAL A 188 4.62 15.11 17.21
N VAL A 189 3.83 14.74 18.22
CA VAL A 189 2.42 15.13 18.38
C VAL A 189 2.28 16.44 19.15
N SER A 190 2.77 16.49 20.40
CA SER A 190 2.64 17.66 21.27
C SER A 190 3.78 18.69 21.11
N GLY A 191 4.93 18.29 20.59
CA GLY A 191 6.14 19.12 20.59
C GLY A 191 6.81 19.25 21.96
N GLU A 192 6.44 18.42 22.94
CA GLU A 192 7.06 18.41 24.27
C GLU A 192 8.31 17.54 24.29
N GLU A 193 9.33 17.95 25.04
CA GLU A 193 10.55 17.16 25.25
C GLU A 193 10.26 15.84 25.98
N PHE A 194 10.94 14.76 25.58
CA PHE A 194 10.75 13.45 26.19
C PHE A 194 11.20 13.37 27.66
N GLU A 195 12.09 14.25 28.10
CA GLU A 195 12.66 14.27 29.47
C GLU A 195 12.03 15.36 30.36
N GLY A 196 10.92 15.97 29.92
CA GLY A 196 10.40 17.22 30.49
C GLY A 196 9.62 17.13 31.81
N SER A 197 9.36 15.94 32.37
CA SER A 197 8.67 15.83 33.67
C SER A 197 8.82 14.47 34.35
N GLU A 198 9.00 14.51 35.69
CA GLU A 198 9.10 13.32 36.57
C GLU A 198 7.81 12.46 36.57
N ASP A 199 6.69 13.01 36.08
CA ASP A 199 5.37 12.38 36.05
C ASP A 199 5.02 11.63 34.73
N MET A 200 5.78 11.84 33.63
CA MET A 200 5.42 11.28 32.30
C MET A 200 6.05 9.92 31.96
N GLY A 201 7.09 9.49 32.70
CA GLY A 201 7.75 8.20 32.51
C GLY A 201 8.59 8.09 31.23
N GLU A 202 8.91 6.85 30.83
CA GLU A 202 9.69 6.61 29.60
C GLU A 202 8.85 6.88 28.33
N PRO A 203 9.45 7.44 27.26
CA PRO A 203 8.75 7.69 26.00
C PRO A 203 8.14 6.41 25.39
N ILE A 204 6.89 6.53 24.97
CA ILE A 204 6.17 5.43 24.34
C ILE A 204 6.67 5.27 22.91
N ASN A 205 7.47 4.23 22.68
CA ASN A 205 7.80 3.75 21.34
C ASN A 205 6.59 3.03 20.74
N PHE A 206 6.22 3.36 19.51
CA PHE A 206 5.11 2.73 18.77
C PHE A 206 5.53 2.51 17.32
N VAL A 207 5.23 1.34 16.76
CA VAL A 207 5.45 1.07 15.34
C VAL A 207 4.15 1.26 14.57
N TYR A 208 4.20 2.06 13.52
CA TYR A 208 3.10 2.28 12.58
C TYR A 208 3.66 2.13 11.16
N GLY A 209 3.10 1.21 10.35
CA GLY A 209 3.61 0.97 8.99
C GLY A 209 5.11 0.65 8.96
N ASN A 210 5.58 -0.31 9.77
CA ASN A 210 7.00 -0.66 9.92
C ASN A 210 7.96 0.49 10.30
N ARG A 211 7.42 1.62 10.80
CA ARG A 211 8.19 2.79 11.23
C ARG A 211 7.97 3.11 12.70
N LEU A 212 9.06 3.36 13.42
CA LEU A 212 9.04 3.86 14.78
C LEU A 212 8.58 5.32 14.85
N VAL A 213 7.57 5.57 15.68
CA VAL A 213 7.10 6.88 16.13
C VAL A 213 7.15 6.91 17.66
N ARG A 214 7.56 8.03 18.26
CA ARG A 214 7.74 8.16 19.72
C ARG A 214 6.84 9.26 20.30
N PHE A 215 6.22 8.98 21.44
CA PHE A 215 5.29 9.87 22.13
C PHE A 215 5.66 10.09 23.60
N CYS A 216 5.42 11.30 24.13
CA CYS A 216 5.56 11.58 25.56
C CYS A 216 4.48 10.88 26.41
N CYS A 217 3.30 10.61 25.86
CA CYS A 217 2.19 10.05 26.63
C CYS A 217 1.18 9.25 25.79
N LYS A 218 0.27 8.54 26.46
CA LYS A 218 -0.80 7.74 25.82
C LYS A 218 -1.80 8.58 25.02
N MET A 219 -2.04 9.83 25.43
CA MET A 219 -2.91 10.75 24.69
C MET A 219 -2.32 11.09 23.33
N CYS A 220 -1.03 11.45 23.26
CA CYS A 220 -0.34 11.68 22.00
C CYS A 220 -0.38 10.46 21.06
N ARG A 221 -0.29 9.23 21.59
CA ARG A 221 -0.49 8.01 20.77
C ARG A 221 -1.93 7.87 20.24
N SER A 222 -2.92 8.40 20.96
CA SER A 222 -4.31 8.45 20.49
C SER A 222 -4.46 9.50 19.39
N ASP A 223 -4.03 10.74 19.65
CA ASP A 223 -4.14 11.85 18.70
C ASP A 223 -3.38 11.54 17.39
N PHE A 224 -2.26 10.82 17.46
CA PHE A 224 -1.54 10.30 16.29
C PHE A 224 -2.40 9.40 15.39
N LYS A 225 -3.31 8.60 15.96
CA LYS A 225 -4.17 7.70 15.18
C LYS A 225 -5.30 8.44 14.46
N ASP A 226 -5.64 9.65 14.89
CA ASP A 226 -6.69 10.46 14.28
C ASP A 226 -6.19 11.16 13.00
N ASP A 227 -4.90 11.52 12.93
CA ASP A 227 -4.24 12.03 11.70
C ASP A 227 -2.77 11.56 11.60
N PRO A 228 -2.52 10.27 11.30
CA PRO A 228 -1.15 9.75 11.23
C PRO A 228 -0.35 10.40 10.09
N ALA A 229 -1.01 10.78 8.99
CA ALA A 229 -0.36 11.37 7.83
C ALA A 229 0.30 12.73 8.17
N ALA A 230 -0.39 13.62 8.89
CA ALA A 230 0.18 14.91 9.27
C ALA A 230 1.37 14.78 10.24
N TYR A 231 1.36 13.81 11.16
CA TYR A 231 2.48 13.59 12.07
C TYR A 231 3.65 12.85 11.40
N LEU A 232 3.38 11.93 10.47
CA LEU A 232 4.42 11.28 9.67
C LEU A 232 5.12 12.28 8.74
N ALA A 233 4.39 13.24 8.15
CA ALA A 233 4.99 14.31 7.36
C ALA A 233 5.96 15.18 8.17
N LYS A 234 5.61 15.57 9.40
CA LYS A 234 6.52 16.28 10.33
C LYS A 234 7.75 15.43 10.68
N LEU A 235 7.58 14.12 10.84
CA LEU A 235 8.68 13.21 11.12
C LEU A 235 9.58 13.04 9.87
N ASP A 236 9.02 13.07 8.66
CA ASP A 236 9.77 13.05 7.40
C ASP A 236 10.63 14.31 7.25
N GLU A 237 10.06 15.49 7.50
CA GLU A 237 10.80 16.75 7.49
C GLU A 237 11.99 16.71 8.47
N ALA A 238 11.80 16.13 9.67
CA ALA A 238 12.87 15.96 10.66
C ALA A 238 13.95 14.96 10.20
N VAL A 239 13.58 13.80 9.64
CA VAL A 239 14.54 12.83 9.07
C VAL A 239 15.32 13.46 7.92
N ILE A 240 14.63 14.15 7.00
CA ILE A 240 15.26 14.81 5.85
C ILE A 240 16.23 15.88 6.33
N ALA A 241 15.84 16.74 7.28
CA ALA A 241 16.71 17.77 7.84
C ALA A 241 17.97 17.16 8.50
N GLN A 242 17.82 16.07 9.26
CA GLN A 242 18.95 15.42 9.93
C GLN A 242 19.90 14.69 8.97
N GLN A 243 19.37 14.01 7.95
CA GLN A 243 20.15 13.07 7.11
C GLN A 243 20.53 13.62 5.73
N SER A 244 20.06 14.81 5.34
CA SER A 244 20.32 15.35 3.99
C SER A 244 21.67 16.04 3.82
N GLU A 245 22.24 16.62 4.88
CA GLU A 245 23.54 17.32 4.84
C GLU A 245 24.70 16.34 4.60
N ASP A 246 24.74 15.25 5.39
CA ASP A 246 25.79 14.23 5.32
C ASP A 246 25.46 13.04 4.38
N TYR A 247 24.40 13.14 3.56
CA TYR A 247 23.88 12.02 2.77
C TYR A 247 24.97 11.37 1.89
N PRO A 248 25.28 10.07 2.08
CA PRO A 248 26.56 9.52 1.62
C PRO A 248 26.57 9.10 0.15
N LEU A 249 25.41 9.04 -0.51
CA LEU A 249 25.27 8.61 -1.90
C LEU A 249 25.10 9.79 -2.86
N LYS A 250 25.97 9.86 -3.87
CA LYS A 250 25.90 10.83 -4.99
C LYS A 250 25.10 10.32 -6.18
N THR A 251 24.85 9.01 -6.22
CA THR A 251 24.11 8.31 -7.27
C THR A 251 22.93 7.55 -6.66
N CYS A 252 21.87 7.38 -7.43
CA CYS A 252 20.67 6.67 -7.02
C CYS A 252 21.03 5.19 -6.71
N PRO A 253 20.68 4.66 -5.53
CA PRO A 253 21.11 3.32 -5.12
C PRO A 253 20.50 2.18 -5.96
N ILE A 254 19.37 2.46 -6.64
CA ILE A 254 18.70 1.54 -7.55
C ILE A 254 19.41 1.56 -8.93
N SER A 255 19.30 2.67 -9.67
CA SER A 255 19.73 2.73 -11.07
C SER A 255 21.19 3.15 -11.30
N GLY A 256 21.91 3.60 -10.27
CA GLY A 256 23.28 4.10 -10.37
C GLY A 256 23.45 5.46 -11.07
N ASN A 257 22.36 6.06 -11.58
CA ASN A 257 22.37 7.38 -12.19
C ASN A 257 22.65 8.50 -11.16
N GLU A 258 23.20 9.62 -11.60
CA GLU A 258 23.38 10.80 -10.73
C GLU A 258 22.06 11.30 -10.14
N ILE A 259 22.08 11.65 -8.85
CA ILE A 259 20.97 12.33 -8.18
C ILE A 259 21.05 13.81 -8.55
N LYS A 260 20.08 14.31 -9.34
CA LYS A 260 20.17 15.60 -10.04
C LYS A 260 19.77 16.82 -9.18
N GLY A 261 20.19 16.83 -7.92
CA GLY A 261 20.02 17.92 -6.95
C GLY A 261 18.56 18.24 -6.60
N GLU A 262 18.37 19.22 -5.71
CA GLU A 262 17.11 19.58 -5.04
C GLU A 262 15.88 19.72 -5.97
N ALA A 263 16.07 20.16 -7.22
CA ALA A 263 14.97 20.37 -8.16
C ALA A 263 14.51 19.11 -8.91
N LYS A 264 15.21 17.97 -8.79
CA LYS A 264 14.92 16.70 -9.49
C LYS A 264 15.17 15.43 -8.68
N GLU A 265 15.76 15.53 -7.49
CA GLU A 265 15.82 14.41 -6.57
C GLU A 265 14.44 14.12 -5.97
N ILE A 266 14.12 12.86 -5.78
CA ILE A 266 12.96 12.42 -5.02
C ILE A 266 13.50 11.91 -3.69
N SER A 267 13.35 12.71 -2.64
CA SER A 267 13.67 12.32 -1.27
C SER A 267 12.45 11.63 -0.64
N LYS A 268 12.65 10.42 -0.11
CA LYS A 268 11.64 9.63 0.60
C LYS A 268 12.21 9.12 1.92
N VAL A 269 11.32 8.85 2.87
CA VAL A 269 11.70 8.35 4.19
C VAL A 269 11.01 7.01 4.43
N TYR A 270 11.81 6.00 4.75
CA TYR A 270 11.34 4.65 5.06
C TYR A 270 11.98 4.20 6.38
N GLY A 271 11.15 3.88 7.39
CA GLY A 271 11.64 3.46 8.71
C GLY A 271 12.64 4.44 9.35
N ASN A 272 12.36 5.74 9.28
CA ASN A 272 13.22 6.84 9.73
C ASN A 272 14.58 6.97 9.00
N ARG A 273 14.68 6.44 7.77
CA ARG A 273 15.85 6.59 6.91
C ARG A 273 15.52 7.34 5.63
N LEU A 274 16.31 8.36 5.32
CA LEU A 274 16.29 9.08 4.06
C LEU A 274 16.85 8.20 2.94
N VAL A 275 16.12 8.07 1.83
CA VAL A 275 16.61 7.52 0.57
C VAL A 275 16.33 8.53 -0.54
N LYS A 276 17.37 8.86 -1.32
CA LYS A 276 17.27 9.80 -2.45
C LYS A 276 17.29 9.05 -3.78
N PHE A 277 16.30 9.34 -4.63
CA PHE A 277 16.12 8.71 -5.93
C PHE A 277 16.21 9.73 -7.08
N CYS A 278 16.56 9.26 -8.28
CA CYS A 278 16.65 10.12 -9.48
C CYS A 278 15.35 10.20 -10.30
N CYS A 279 14.36 9.34 -10.03
CA CYS A 279 13.08 9.27 -10.73
C CYS A 279 12.07 8.41 -9.94
N ALA A 280 10.78 8.49 -10.32
CA ALA A 280 9.69 7.75 -9.67
C ALA A 280 9.81 6.23 -9.83
N GLY A 281 10.24 5.73 -11.00
CA GLY A 281 10.46 4.29 -11.20
C GLY A 281 11.46 3.68 -10.21
N CYS A 282 12.51 4.43 -9.82
CA CYS A 282 13.42 3.95 -8.77
C CYS A 282 12.81 3.97 -7.36
N VAL A 283 11.69 4.66 -7.13
CA VAL A 283 10.90 4.54 -5.89
C VAL A 283 10.07 3.25 -5.95
N GLU A 284 9.43 2.98 -7.09
CA GLU A 284 8.66 1.75 -7.33
C GLU A 284 9.56 0.50 -7.20
N ASP A 285 10.72 0.48 -7.88
CA ASP A 285 11.74 -0.58 -7.77
C ASP A 285 12.20 -0.82 -6.31
N PHE A 286 12.26 0.25 -5.50
CA PHE A 286 12.67 0.18 -4.09
C PHE A 286 11.54 -0.32 -3.18
N GLU A 287 10.30 0.04 -3.46
CA GLU A 287 9.14 -0.44 -2.70
C GLU A 287 8.86 -1.94 -3.02
N GLU A 288 9.27 -2.45 -4.19
CA GLU A 288 9.27 -3.89 -4.50
C GLU A 288 10.44 -4.67 -3.85
N ASP A 289 11.69 -4.18 -3.92
CA ASP A 289 12.80 -4.73 -3.12
C ASP A 289 13.74 -3.67 -2.51
N PRO A 290 13.54 -3.31 -1.23
CA PRO A 290 14.41 -2.37 -0.54
C PRO A 290 15.74 -3.01 -0.11
N THR A 291 15.83 -4.35 -0.06
CA THR A 291 16.86 -5.10 0.68
C THR A 291 18.28 -4.68 0.27
N ALA A 292 18.58 -4.82 -1.03
CA ALA A 292 19.90 -4.50 -1.57
C ALA A 292 20.21 -2.99 -1.51
N THR A 293 19.21 -2.13 -1.68
CA THR A 293 19.37 -0.66 -1.57
C THR A 293 19.72 -0.24 -0.16
N MET A 294 19.02 -0.79 0.84
CA MET A 294 19.29 -0.46 2.25
C MET A 294 20.66 -0.96 2.69
N MET A 295 21.12 -2.13 2.22
CA MET A 295 22.49 -2.61 2.47
C MET A 295 23.56 -1.69 1.85
N LYS A 296 23.36 -1.21 0.61
CA LYS A 296 24.26 -0.21 -0.02
C LYS A 296 24.30 1.09 0.80
N LEU A 297 23.14 1.56 1.27
CA LEU A 297 23.03 2.79 2.05
C LEU A 297 23.64 2.65 3.46
N ASP A 298 23.47 1.50 4.11
CA ASP A 298 24.15 1.16 5.38
C ASP A 298 25.67 1.25 5.21
N ALA A 299 26.21 0.56 4.21
CA ALA A 299 27.66 0.56 3.93
C ALA A 299 28.19 1.96 3.58
N ALA A 300 27.38 2.79 2.90
CA ALA A 300 27.74 4.16 2.57
C ALA A 300 27.78 5.08 3.80
N TRP A 301 26.81 4.97 4.72
CA TRP A 301 26.81 5.72 5.98
C TRP A 301 27.98 5.32 6.89
N MET A 302 28.25 4.01 7.01
CA MET A 302 29.44 3.50 7.71
C MET A 302 30.75 4.06 7.11
N ALA A 303 30.87 4.09 5.78
CA ALA A 303 32.05 4.63 5.09
C ALA A 303 32.19 6.16 5.18
N ALA A 304 31.08 6.88 5.37
CA ALA A 304 31.07 8.33 5.61
C ALA A 304 31.42 8.71 7.06
N GLY A 305 31.44 7.74 7.99
CA GLY A 305 31.73 7.98 9.40
C GLY A 305 30.51 8.25 10.28
N HIS A 306 29.30 7.94 9.77
CA HIS A 306 28.02 8.10 10.46
C HIS A 306 27.35 6.74 10.72
N PRO A 307 27.94 5.89 11.60
CA PRO A 307 27.39 4.57 11.87
C PRO A 307 25.98 4.62 12.49
N GLU A 308 25.58 5.74 13.11
CA GLU A 308 24.26 5.97 13.69
C GLU A 308 23.10 5.87 12.69
N PHE A 309 23.34 6.11 11.40
CA PHE A 309 22.33 5.97 10.33
C PHE A 309 22.38 4.63 9.57
N ALA A 310 23.23 3.70 10.02
CA ALA A 310 23.33 2.34 9.50
C ALA A 310 22.60 1.34 10.42
N ARG A 311 21.94 0.33 9.83
CA ARG A 311 21.30 -0.75 10.58
C ARG A 311 22.34 -1.56 11.39
N GLY A 312 21.98 -1.92 12.62
CA GLY A 312 22.84 -2.75 13.49
C GLY A 312 23.83 -1.98 14.36
N PHE A 313 23.80 -0.64 14.33
CA PHE A 313 24.53 0.21 15.26
C PHE A 313 23.87 0.21 16.65
N ASN A 314 24.64 -0.12 17.69
CA ASN A 314 24.26 0.08 19.09
C ASN A 314 25.00 1.28 19.67
N ALA A 315 24.30 2.11 20.45
CA ALA A 315 24.82 3.34 21.04
C ALA A 315 26.04 3.16 21.99
N GLU A 316 26.34 1.93 22.39
CA GLU A 316 27.57 1.57 23.14
C GLU A 316 28.84 1.52 22.25
N GLY A 317 28.75 1.88 20.98
CA GLY A 317 29.88 1.95 20.04
C GLY A 317 30.23 0.60 19.38
N GLY A 318 29.38 -0.41 19.54
CA GLY A 318 29.48 -1.68 18.83
C GLY A 318 28.50 -1.77 17.67
N MET A 319 28.95 -2.30 16.53
CA MET A 319 28.03 -3.01 15.64
C MET A 319 27.58 -4.29 16.35
N ASP A 320 26.29 -4.61 16.34
CA ASP A 320 25.83 -5.94 16.71
C ASP A 320 26.38 -6.92 15.67
N MET A 321 27.46 -7.63 16.02
CA MET A 321 28.16 -8.57 15.14
C MET A 321 27.42 -9.91 14.96
N ASP A 322 26.10 -9.92 15.19
CA ASP A 322 25.19 -11.03 14.86
C ASP A 322 24.85 -11.09 13.35
N MET A 323 25.56 -10.31 12.51
CA MET A 323 25.77 -10.68 11.11
C MET A 323 26.78 -11.85 11.01
N GLY A 324 26.40 -13.01 11.55
CA GLY A 324 27.14 -14.26 11.43
C GLY A 324 27.22 -14.70 9.96
N GLY A 325 28.43 -15.11 9.53
CA GLY A 325 28.73 -15.55 8.17
C GLY A 325 28.91 -17.06 8.01
#